data_AF-A0A101EF81-F1
#
_entry.id   AF-A0A101EF81-F1
#
_cell.length_a   1.000
_cell.length_b   1.000
_cell.length_c   1.000
_cell.angle_alpha   90.00
_cell.angle_beta   90.00
_cell.angle_gamma   90.00
#
_symmetry.space_group_name_H-M   'P 1'
#
loop_
_entity.id
_entity.type
_entity.pdbx_description
1 polymer ?
#
loop_
_entity_poly.entity_id
_entity_poly.type
_entity_poly.pdbx_seq_one_letter_code
_entity_poly.pdbx_strand_id
1 'polypeptide(L)' 'MINNMKVLLFDGYVDEPACFGVPPYISPYPRYLAGVLLSWGIEPDYITVDFWRA' A
#
# COMPACT_ATOMS: atom_id res chain seq x y z
N MET A 1 21.76 -8.23 -3.91
CA MET A 1 20.81 -9.09 -4.67
C MET A 1 19.72 -8.17 -5.17
N ILE A 2 19.59 -7.99 -6.49
CA ILE A 2 18.44 -7.27 -7.05
C ILE A 2 17.32 -8.31 -7.12
N ASN A 3 16.41 -8.28 -6.15
CA ASN A 3 15.20 -9.08 -6.23
C ASN A 3 14.36 -8.50 -7.37
N ASN A 4 14.29 -9.20 -8.50
CA ASN A 4 13.60 -8.76 -9.72
C ASN A 4 12.06 -8.83 -9.60
N MET A 5 11.55 -8.84 -8.37
CA MET A 5 10.14 -9.01 -8.04
C MET A 5 9.46 -7.65 -8.08
N LYS A 6 8.49 -7.51 -8.98
CA LYS A 6 7.61 -6.35 -9.05
C LYS A 6 6.37 -6.60 -8.19
N VAL A 7 6.09 -5.69 -7.27
CA VAL A 7 4.93 -5.79 -6.35
C VAL A 7 4.13 -4.51 -6.45
N LEU A 8 2.81 -4.66 -6.56
CA LEU A 8 1.86 -3.56 -6.48
C LEU A 8 1.04 -3.71 -5.19
N LEU A 9 1.06 -2.67 -4.36
CA LEU A 9 0.14 -2.50 -3.25
C LEU A 9 -1.08 -1.73 -3.75
N PHE A 10 -2.19 -2.44 -3.90
CA PHE A 10 -3.48 -1.87 -4.29
C PHE A 10 -4.33 -1.62 -3.03
N ASP A 11 -4.52 -0.34 -2.67
CA ASP A 11 -5.34 0.06 -1.53
C ASP A 11 -6.79 0.31 -1.98
N GLY A 12 -7.66 -0.65 -1.68
CA GLY A 12 -9.10 -0.57 -1.94
C GLY A 12 -9.88 0.26 -0.92
N TYR A 13 -9.19 0.83 0.07
CA TYR A 13 -9.75 1.25 1.35
C TYR A 13 -10.33 0.09 2.15
N VAL A 14 -10.57 0.37 3.42
CA VAL A 14 -11.19 -0.59 4.32
C VAL A 14 -12.31 0.13 5.05
N ASP A 15 -13.44 -0.55 5.16
CA ASP A 15 -14.67 -0.03 5.74
C ASP A 15 -14.61 -0.07 7.28
N GLU A 16 -13.55 0.50 7.86
CA GLU A 16 -13.49 0.80 9.29
C GLU A 16 -13.44 2.31 9.53
N PRO A 17 -14.23 2.81 10.49
CA PRO A 17 -14.32 4.25 10.78
C PRO A 17 -12.99 4.86 11.26
N ALA A 18 -12.08 4.04 11.81
CA ALA A 18 -10.76 4.48 12.26
C ALA A 18 -9.71 4.57 11.13
N CYS A 19 -9.95 3.90 10.00
CA CYS A 19 -9.02 3.87 8.85
C CYS A 19 -9.12 5.13 7.98
N PHE A 20 -10.24 5.87 8.09
CA PHE A 20 -10.53 7.13 7.40
C PHE A 20 -9.96 8.38 8.10
N GLY A 21 -8.79 8.28 8.74
CA GLY A 21 -8.15 9.32 9.57
C GLY A 21 -7.86 10.67 8.89
N VAL A 22 -6.65 11.21 9.05
CA VAL A 22 -6.25 12.45 8.34
C VAL A 22 -5.63 12.12 6.98
N PRO A 23 -5.79 12.98 5.96
CA PRO A 23 -5.13 12.80 4.66
C PRO A 23 -3.64 12.46 4.82
N PRO A 24 -3.11 11.46 4.10
CA PRO A 24 -3.61 10.91 2.83
C PRO A 24 -4.48 9.62 2.89
N TYR A 25 -5.15 9.31 4.01
CA TYR A 25 -6.11 8.19 4.11
C TYR A 25 -5.55 6.80 3.68
N ILE A 26 -4.29 6.52 4.03
CA ILE A 26 -3.66 5.23 3.69
C ILE A 26 -4.06 4.19 4.73
N SER A 27 -4.63 3.07 4.29
CA SER A 27 -5.03 1.98 5.18
C SER A 27 -3.83 1.42 5.98
N PRO A 28 -4.00 0.96 7.24
CA PRO A 28 -2.95 0.28 7.99
C PRO A 28 -2.34 -0.94 7.27
N TYR A 29 -3.15 -1.70 6.53
CA TYR A 29 -2.70 -2.95 5.91
C TYR A 29 -1.62 -2.77 4.82
N PRO A 30 -1.79 -1.88 3.82
CA PRO A 30 -0.73 -1.63 2.85
C PRO A 30 0.55 -1.09 3.50
N ARG A 31 0.46 -0.37 4.64
CA ARG A 31 1.65 0.06 5.40
C ARG A 31 2.42 -1.11 6.00
N TYR A 32 1.71 -2.09 6.58
CA TYR A 32 2.35 -3.30 7.11
C TYR A 32 3.04 -4.10 6.01
N LEU A 33 2.38 -4.28 4.86
CA LEU A 33 2.94 -4.98 3.71
C LEU A 33 4.18 -4.26 3.14
N ALA A 34 4.10 -2.93 3.00
CA ALA A 34 5.25 -2.12 2.58
C ALA A 34 6.45 -2.32 3.51
N GLY A 35 6.25 -2.33 4.83
CA GLY A 35 7.32 -2.58 5.80
C GLY A 35 8.01 -3.93 5.60
N VAL A 36 7.25 -5.00 5.37
CA VAL A 36 7.80 -6.34 5.11
C VAL A 36 8.57 -6.36 3.79
N LEU A 37 8.01 -5.81 2.71
CA LEU A 37 8.66 -5.77 1.39
C LEU A 37 9.97 -5.00 1.44
N LEU A 38 9.98 -3.82 2.07
CA LEU A 38 11.17 -3.00 2.24
C LEU A 38 12.23 -3.73 3.08
N SER A 39 11.84 -4.49 4.11
CA SER A 39 12.77 -5.30 4.90
C SER A 39 13.45 -6.40 4.08
N TRP A 40 12.88 -6.78 2.93
CA TRP A 40 13.42 -7.77 1.99
C TRP A 40 14.09 -7.12 0.75
N GLY A 41 14.26 -5.79 0.76
CA GLY A 41 14.85 -5.04 -0.35
C GLY A 41 13.95 -4.97 -1.59
N ILE A 42 12.64 -5.12 -1.43
CA ILE A 42 11.64 -4.99 -2.49
C ILE A 42 10.93 -3.66 -2.30
N GLU A 43 11.00 -2.81 -3.32
CA GLU A 43 10.29 -1.53 -3.34
C GLU A 43 8.97 -1.69 -4.10
N PRO A 44 7.81 -1.66 -3.43
CA PRO A 44 6.52 -1.81 -4.11
C PRO A 44 6.03 -0.50 -4.72
N ASP A 45 5.34 -0.62 -5.85
CA ASP A 45 4.44 0.42 -6.34
C ASP A 45 3.20 0.50 -5.44
N TYR A 46 2.60 1.68 -5.30
CA TYR A 46 1.38 1.88 -4.51
C TYR A 46 0.33 2.65 -5.33
N ILE A 47 -0.90 2.17 -5.30
CA ILE A 47 -2.04 2.82 -5.94
C ILE A 47 -3.30 2.65 -5.07
N THR A 48 -4.12 3.70 -4.96
CA THR A 48 -5.44 3.59 -4.35
C THR A 48 -6.51 3.31 -5.40
N VAL A 49 -7.66 2.78 -4.97
CA VAL A 49 -8.82 2.59 -5.86
C VAL A 49 -9.27 3.91 -6.51
N ASP A 50 -9.11 5.06 -5.85
CA ASP A 50 -9.45 6.36 -6.43
C ASP A 50 -8.52 6.73 -7.58
N PHE A 51 -7.21 6.50 -7.45
CA PHE A 51 -6.25 6.71 -8.54
C PHE A 51 -6.45 5.72 -9.70
N TRP A 52 -6.86 4.48 -9.42
CA TRP A 52 -7.09 3.48 -10.47
C TRP A 52 -8.37 3.72 -11.28
N ARG A 53 -9.40 4.31 -10.67
CA ARG A 53 -10.67 4.64 -11.34
C ARG A 53 -10.62 5.90 -12.20
N ALA A 54 -9.57 6.71 -12.05
CA ALA A 54 -9.41 8.02 -12.70
C ALA A 54 -8.98 7.94 -14.17
#